data_AF-A0A6C0JZQ4-F1
#
_entry.id   AF-A0A6C0JZQ4-F1
#
_cell.length_a   1.000
_cell.length_b   1.000
_cell.length_c   1.000
_cell.angle_alpha   90.00
_cell.angle_beta   90.00
_cell.angle_gamma   90.00
#
_symmetry.space_group_name_H-M   'P 1'
#
loop_
_entity.id
_entity.type
_entity.pdbx_description
1 polymer ?
#
loop_
_entity_poly.entity_id
_entity_poly.type
_entity_poly.pdbx_seq_one_letter_code
_entity_poly.pdbx_strand_id
1 'polypeptide(L)'
;MDNITIICESEASEKIQMIMRQTDYNMEVARDKLIECNDDPIKVIKEYMGIVEKPKAVSKSLNQEIYRQLRHKLDDSIRDFNAKQDDKLKYEINMNNNVKLVKK
;
A
#
# COMPACT_ATOMS: atom_id res chain seq x y z
N MET A 1 -1.59 26.22 22.98
CA MET A 1 -0.36 26.18 22.15
C MET A 1 -0.85 26.24 20.73
N ASP A 2 -0.94 27.46 20.19
CA ASP A 2 -1.40 27.66 18.82
C ASP A 2 -0.28 27.16 17.90
N ASN A 3 -0.56 26.12 17.14
CA ASN A 3 0.35 25.63 16.13
C ASN A 3 0.43 26.70 15.03
N ILE A 4 1.41 27.59 15.15
CA ILE A 4 1.73 28.55 14.10
C ILE A 4 2.38 27.75 12.97
N THR A 5 1.57 27.32 12.00
CA THR A 5 2.07 26.80 10.74
C THR A 5 2.63 27.97 9.94
N ILE A 6 3.96 28.05 9.83
CA ILE A 6 4.63 28.97 8.92
C ILE A 6 4.45 28.38 7.51
N ILE A 7 3.45 28.89 6.78
CA ILE A 7 3.25 28.54 5.38
C ILE A 7 4.08 29.51 4.56
N CYS A 8 4.97 28.99 3.71
CA CYS A 8 5.68 29.83 2.75
C CYS A 8 4.66 30.39 1.75
N GLU A 9 4.56 31.71 1.65
CA GLU A 9 3.54 32.41 0.85
C GLU A 9 3.57 31.99 -0.64
N SER A 10 4.73 31.57 -1.15
CA SER A 10 4.89 31.01 -2.49
C SER A 10 4.18 29.66 -2.68
N GLU A 11 4.31 28.75 -1.72
CA GLU A 11 3.70 27.41 -1.80
C GLU A 11 2.17 27.48 -1.73
N ALA A 12 1.63 28.36 -0.88
CA ALA A 12 0.20 28.61 -0.80
C ALA A 12 -0.36 29.18 -2.12
N SER A 13 0.37 30.11 -2.74
CA SER A 13 -0.02 30.71 -4.02
C SER A 13 -0.08 29.68 -5.14
N GLU A 14 0.90 28.76 -5.22
CA GLU A 14 0.90 27.69 -6.21
C GLU A 14 -0.30 26.75 -6.06
N LYS A 15 -0.64 26.36 -4.83
CA LYS A 15 -1.81 25.52 -4.54
C LYS A 15 -3.12 26.21 -4.89
N ILE A 16 -3.24 27.51 -4.60
CA ILE A 16 -4.42 28.31 -4.95
C ILE A 16 -4.56 28.41 -6.47
N GLN A 17 -3.47 28.71 -7.19
CA GLN A 17 -3.49 28.76 -8.66
C GLN A 17 -3.85 27.40 -9.26
N MET A 18 -3.39 26.30 -8.66
CA MET A 18 -3.74 24.96 -9.10
C MET A 18 -5.26 24.70 -9.01
N ILE A 19 -5.90 25.14 -7.92
CA ILE A 19 -7.36 25.06 -7.76
C ILE A 19 -8.06 25.94 -8.81
N MET A 20 -7.68 27.21 -8.93
CA MET A 20 -8.30 28.17 -9.86
C MET A 20 -8.18 27.79 -11.34
N ARG A 21 -7.18 26.97 -11.72
CA ARG A 21 -7.04 26.47 -13.10
C ARG A 21 -8.03 25.34 -13.43
N GLN A 22 -8.58 24.68 -12.42
CA GLN A 22 -9.44 23.50 -12.56
C GLN A 22 -10.88 23.74 -12.12
N THR A 23 -11.14 24.88 -11.47
CA THR A 23 -12.44 25.26 -10.93
C THR A 23 -12.76 26.71 -11.27
N ASP A 24 -14.03 27.09 -11.20
CA ASP A 24 -14.47 28.49 -11.38
C ASP A 24 -14.32 29.33 -10.09
N TYR A 25 -13.48 28.90 -9.15
CA TYR A 25 -13.28 29.64 -7.89
C TYR A 25 -12.43 30.88 -8.09
N ASN A 26 -12.79 31.96 -7.38
CA ASN A 26 -11.93 33.12 -7.26
C ASN A 26 -10.82 32.87 -6.21
N MET A 27 -9.83 33.76 -6.16
CA MET A 27 -8.66 33.60 -5.28
C MET A 27 -9.03 33.47 -3.80
N GLU A 28 -10.03 34.24 -3.34
CA GLU A 28 -10.49 34.23 -1.95
C GLU A 28 -11.17 32.89 -1.61
N VAL A 29 -12.11 32.46 -2.45
CA VAL A 29 -12.82 31.19 -2.30
C VAL A 29 -11.86 30.00 -2.38
N ALA A 30 -10.91 30.02 -3.31
CA ALA A 30 -9.91 28.97 -3.44
C ALA A 30 -9.01 28.88 -2.19
N ARG A 31 -8.66 30.02 -1.59
CA ARG A 31 -7.89 30.07 -0.33
C ARG A 31 -8.71 29.52 0.84
N ASP A 32 -9.96 29.94 0.98
CA ASP A 32 -10.84 29.49 2.07
C ASP A 32 -11.07 27.98 1.97
N LYS A 33 -11.33 27.47 0.76
CA LYS A 33 -11.48 26.02 0.51
C LYS A 33 -10.20 25.24 0.77
N LEU A 34 -9.04 25.80 0.46
CA LEU A 34 -7.75 25.17 0.77
C LEU A 34 -7.54 25.04 2.28
N ILE A 35 -7.95 26.04 3.07
CA ILE A 35 -7.91 25.98 4.54
C ILE A 35 -8.89 24.93 5.07
N GLU A 36 -10.14 24.92 4.57
CA GLU A 36 -11.15 23.90 4.94
C GLU A 36 -10.68 22.46 4.64
N CYS A 37 -9.89 22.29 3.58
CA CYS A 37 -9.36 20.98 3.18
C CYS A 37 -8.00 20.62 3.81
N ASN A 38 -7.55 21.31 4.86
CA ASN A 38 -6.25 21.08 5.52
C ASN A 38 -5.06 21.19 4.54
N ASP A 39 -5.04 22.21 3.70
CA ASP A 39 -3.95 22.53 2.76
C ASP A 39 -3.71 21.46 1.68
N ASP A 40 -4.75 20.69 1.35
CA ASP A 40 -4.80 19.71 0.26
C ASP A 40 -5.60 20.25 -0.94
N PRO A 41 -4.92 20.77 -1.99
CA PRO A 41 -5.59 21.30 -3.18
C PRO A 41 -6.27 20.20 -4.02
N ILE A 42 -5.78 18.95 -3.96
CA ILE A 42 -6.38 17.83 -4.68
C ILE A 42 -7.74 17.50 -4.09
N LYS A 43 -7.85 17.53 -2.76
CA LYS A 43 -9.13 17.32 -2.06
C LYS A 43 -10.17 18.38 -2.44
N VAL A 44 -9.77 19.65 -2.51
CA VAL A 44 -10.65 20.75 -2.96
C VAL A 44 -11.16 20.50 -4.37
N ILE A 45 -10.26 20.13 -5.30
CA ILE A 45 -10.62 19.87 -6.70
C ILE A 45 -11.56 18.66 -6.81
N LYS A 46 -11.27 17.56 -6.09
CA LYS A 46 -12.14 16.38 -6.05
C LYS A 46 -13.53 16.71 -5.52
N GLU A 47 -13.62 17.51 -4.46
CA GLU A 47 -14.89 17.95 -3.89
C GLU A 47 -15.68 18.80 -4.88
N TYR A 48 -15.04 19.76 -5.55
CA TYR A 48 -15.66 20.56 -6.61
C TYR A 48 -16.15 19.70 -7.79
N MET A 49 -15.38 18.68 -8.19
CA MET A 49 -15.76 17.75 -9.25
C MET A 49 -16.80 16.70 -8.83
N GLY A 50 -17.26 16.71 -7.56
CA GLY A 50 -18.20 15.72 -7.03
C GLY A 50 -17.62 14.31 -6.90
N ILE A 51 -16.29 14.17 -6.88
CA ILE A 51 -15.61 12.89 -6.73
C ILE A 51 -15.56 12.55 -5.24
N VAL A 52 -16.50 11.72 -4.78
CA VAL A 52 -16.48 11.19 -3.42
C VAL A 52 -15.30 10.23 -3.27
N GLU A 53 -14.36 10.54 -2.37
CA GLU A 53 -13.29 9.62 -2.04
C GLU A 53 -13.89 8.31 -1.52
N LYS A 54 -13.54 7.19 -2.17
CA LYS A 54 -13.92 5.88 -1.65
C LYS A 54 -13.36 5.79 -0.22
N PRO A 55 -14.17 5.37 0.77
CA PRO A 55 -13.67 5.22 2.12
C PRO A 55 -12.40 4.35 2.06
N LYS A 56 -11.32 4.82 2.68
CA LYS A 56 -10.08 4.05 2.81
C LYS A 56 -10.48 2.64 3.22
N ALA A 57 -10.05 1.64 2.44
CA ALA A 57 -10.45 0.25 2.64
C ALA A 57 -10.35 -0.07 4.14
N VAL A 58 -11.48 -0.46 4.72
CA VAL A 58 -11.63 -0.71 6.15
C VAL A 58 -10.43 -1.54 6.61
N SER A 59 -9.76 -1.10 7.67
CA SER A 59 -8.73 -1.89 8.33
C SER A 59 -9.30 -3.29 8.52
N LYS A 60 -8.60 -4.31 7.96
CA LYS A 60 -9.10 -5.69 7.95
C LYS A 60 -9.61 -6.06 9.34
N SER A 61 -10.76 -6.72 9.41
CA SER A 61 -11.27 -7.16 10.70
C SER A 61 -10.23 -8.03 11.38
N LEU A 62 -10.18 -8.02 12.72
CA LEU A 62 -9.24 -8.85 13.47
C LEU A 62 -9.27 -10.32 13.00
N ASN A 63 -10.47 -10.83 12.70
CA ASN A 63 -10.66 -12.17 12.17
C ASN A 63 -10.01 -12.36 10.79
N GLN A 64 -10.15 -11.40 9.87
CA GLN A 64 -9.49 -11.46 8.55
C GLN A 64 -7.97 -11.50 8.68
N GLU A 65 -7.42 -10.77 9.65
CA GLU A 65 -5.97 -10.78 9.92
C GLU A 65 -5.54 -12.11 10.58
N ILE A 66 -6.32 -12.65 11.51
CA ILE A 66 -6.09 -13.99 12.09
C ILE A 66 -6.09 -15.06 10.99
N TYR A 67 -7.09 -15.07 10.10
CA TYR A 67 -7.16 -16.03 9.00
C TYR A 67 -5.98 -15.90 8.03
N ARG A 68 -5.54 -14.67 7.75
CA ARG A 68 -4.35 -14.42 6.94
C ARG A 68 -3.10 -15.02 7.57
N GLN A 69 -2.87 -14.77 8.86
CA GLN A 69 -1.70 -15.28 9.55
C GLN A 69 -1.70 -16.81 9.65
N LEU A 70 -2.85 -17.42 9.92
CA LEU A 70 -3.00 -18.88 9.93
C LEU A 70 -2.64 -19.48 8.57
N ARG A 71 -3.12 -18.87 7.47
CA ARG A 71 -2.80 -19.33 6.11
C ARG A 71 -1.30 -19.26 5.83
N HIS A 72 -0.66 -18.12 6.13
CA HIS A 72 0.78 -17.97 5.91
C HIS A 72 1.59 -19.00 6.67
N LYS A 73 1.28 -19.24 7.95
CA LYS A 73 1.96 -20.26 8.76
C LYS A 73 1.81 -21.66 8.17
N LEU A 74 0.61 -22.01 7.69
CA LEU A 74 0.37 -23.30 7.06
C LEU A 74 1.17 -23.43 5.76
N ASP A 75 1.10 -22.42 4.89
CA ASP A 75 1.80 -22.42 3.61
C ASP A 75 3.32 -22.56 3.79
N ASP A 76 3.90 -21.87 4.77
CA ASP A 76 5.32 -21.97 5.08
C ASP A 76 5.69 -23.37 5.60
N SER A 77 4.89 -23.93 6.51
CA SER A 77 5.13 -25.29 7.03
C SER A 77 5.08 -26.37 5.94
N ILE A 78 4.14 -26.25 4.99
CA ILE A 78 4.02 -27.18 3.86
C ILE A 78 5.22 -27.03 2.94
N ARG A 79 5.63 -25.79 2.64
CA ARG A 79 6.80 -25.51 1.81
C ARG A 79 8.05 -26.15 2.40
N ASP A 80 8.28 -25.96 3.69
CA ASP A 80 9.44 -26.52 4.39
C ASP A 80 9.44 -28.06 4.41
N PHE A 81 8.27 -28.67 4.60
CA PHE A 81 8.13 -30.12 4.55
C PHE A 81 8.46 -30.67 3.15
N ASN A 82 7.90 -30.06 2.11
CA ASN A 82 8.11 -30.48 0.73
C ASN A 82 9.58 -30.33 0.32
N ALA A 83 10.23 -29.21 0.67
CA ALA A 83 11.65 -29.01 0.40
C ALA A 83 12.52 -30.12 1.00
N LYS A 84 12.24 -30.51 2.25
CA LYS A 84 12.95 -31.63 2.91
C LYS A 84 12.71 -32.97 2.23
N GLN A 85 11.49 -33.24 1.76
CA GLN A 85 11.20 -34.47 1.02
C GLN A 85 11.91 -34.50 -0.33
N ASP A 86 11.92 -33.38 -1.05
CA ASP A 86 12.61 -33.27 -2.34
C ASP A 86 14.11 -33.48 -2.20
N ASP A 87 14.74 -32.91 -1.17
CA ASP A 87 16.16 -33.08 -0.92
C ASP A 87 16.52 -34.51 -0.53
N LYS A 88 15.66 -35.15 0.29
CA LYS A 88 15.79 -36.58 0.61
C LYS A 88 15.71 -37.43 -0.66
N LEU A 89 14.74 -37.16 -1.53
CA LEU A 89 14.57 -37.90 -2.79
C LEU A 89 15.76 -37.71 -3.74
N LYS A 90 16.28 -36.49 -3.88
CA LYS A 90 17.49 -36.21 -4.66
C LYS A 90 18.70 -37.00 -4.14
N TYR A 91 18.86 -37.05 -2.81
CA TYR A 91 19.93 -37.82 -2.18
C TYR A 91 19.80 -39.33 -2.49
N GLU A 92 18.62 -39.91 -2.32
CA GLU A 92 18.35 -41.32 -2.60
C GLU A 92 18.60 -41.67 -4.08
N ILE A 93 18.17 -40.80 -5.01
CA ILE A 93 18.43 -40.96 -6.45
C ILE A 93 19.95 -40.94 -6.73
N ASN A 94 20.68 -40.00 -6.14
CA ASN A 94 22.13 -39.90 -6.34
C ASN A 94 22.86 -41.15 -5.83
N MET A 95 22.50 -41.62 -4.63
CA MET A 95 23.06 -42.84 -4.05
C MET A 95 22.80 -44.07 -4.93
N ASN A 96 21.56 -44.24 -5.40
CA ASN A 96 21.23 -45.36 -6.29
C ASN A 96 21.98 -45.32 -7.63
N ASN A 97 22.22 -44.14 -8.18
CA ASN A 97 22.99 -43.99 -9.42
C ASN A 97 24.48 -44.29 -9.21
N ASN A 98 25.07 -43.88 -8.09
CA ASN A 98 26.46 -44.19 -7.75
C ASN A 98 26.68 -45.71 -7.56
N VAL A 99 25.77 -46.41 -6.89
CA VAL A 99 25.86 -47.87 -6.70
C VAL A 99 25.82 -48.63 -8.04
N LYS A 100 25.10 -48.13 -9.04
CA LYS A 100 25.07 -48.74 -10.39
C LYS A 100 26.36 -48.58 -11.18
N LEU A 101 27.14 -47.52 -10.93
CA LEU A 101 28.42 -47.27 -11.62
C LEU A 101 29.56 -48.14 -11.08
N VAL A 102 29.51 -48.53 -9.79
CA VAL A 102 30.55 -49.35 -9.15
C VAL A 102 30.38 -50.86 -9.43
N LYS A 103 29.19 -51.28 -9.88
CA LYS A 103 28.85 -52.69 -10.15
C LYS A 103 29.01 -53.10 -11.63
N LYS A 104 29.68 -52.31 -12.45
CA LYS A 104 29.94 -52.58 -13.88
C LYS A 104 31.43 -52.66 -14.13
#